data_AF-A0A3D0JHN3-F1
#
_entry.id   AF-A0A3D0JHN3-F1
#
_cell.length_a   1.000
_cell.length_b   1.000
_cell.length_c   1.000
_cell.angle_alpha   90.00
_cell.angle_beta   90.00
_cell.angle_gamma   90.00
#
_symmetry.space_group_name_H-M   'P 1'
#
loop_
_entity.id
_entity.type
_entity.pdbx_description
1 polymer ?
#
loop_
_entity_poly.entity_id
_entity_poly.type
_entity_poly.pdbx_seq_one_letter_code
_entity_poly.pdbx_strand_id
1 'polypeptide(L)'
;MKPKALLFDVFGTVVDWRSGIARDLAIHFQTHPSNTDSESVADAWRAEYQPSMEPVRSGRRGYVDLDTLHAENLVKLSKEFEFDLGDENQTNWLTKAWHRLPCWPDSVSGIERLK
;
A
#
# COMPACT_ATOMS: atom_id res chain seq x y z
N MET A 1 -34.96 10.65 3.37
CA MET A 1 -34.48 10.55 1.97
C MET A 1 -33.93 9.15 1.73
N LYS A 2 -34.09 8.58 0.53
CA LYS A 2 -33.39 7.35 0.14
C LYS A 2 -32.04 7.70 -0.49
N PRO A 3 -30.92 7.05 -0.09
CA PRO A 3 -29.62 7.29 -0.71
C PRO A 3 -29.65 6.94 -2.20
N LYS A 4 -28.87 7.67 -3.00
CA LYS A 4 -28.78 7.54 -4.46
C LYS A 4 -27.42 7.05 -4.94
N ALA A 5 -26.41 7.10 -4.08
CA ALA A 5 -25.07 6.60 -4.32
C ALA A 5 -24.50 6.07 -3.01
N LEU A 6 -23.65 5.06 -3.12
CA LEU A 6 -22.83 4.52 -2.05
C LEU A 6 -21.38 4.60 -2.52
N LEU A 7 -20.56 5.34 -1.78
CA LEU A 7 -19.13 5.47 -2.03
C LEU A 7 -18.41 4.69 -0.94
N PHE A 8 -17.38 3.94 -1.33
CA PHE A 8 -16.62 3.10 -0.43
C PHE A 8 -15.20 3.65 -0.34
N ASP A 9 -14.72 3.82 0.88
CA ASP A 9 -13.28 3.69 1.11
C ASP A 9 -12.81 2.30 0.66
N VAL A 10 -11.56 2.16 0.23
CA VAL A 10 -11.06 0.92 -0.38
C VAL A 10 -10.05 0.22 0.52
N PHE A 11 -8.96 0.88 0.90
CA PHE A 11 -7.88 0.25 1.67
C PHE A 11 -8.31 -0.04 3.11
N GLY A 12 -8.59 -1.32 3.39
CA GLY A 12 -9.02 -1.82 4.69
C GLY A 12 -10.53 -2.05 4.73
N THR A 13 -11.30 -1.19 4.08
CA THR A 13 -12.76 -1.32 3.99
C THR A 13 -13.20 -2.40 2.98
N VAL A 14 -12.56 -2.46 1.80
CA VAL A 14 -12.90 -3.40 0.71
C VAL A 14 -11.80 -4.44 0.48
N VAL A 15 -10.55 -4.05 0.70
CA VAL A 15 -9.38 -4.91 0.46
C VAL A 15 -8.55 -5.09 1.72
N ASP A 16 -8.05 -6.31 1.90
CA ASP A 16 -7.07 -6.67 2.92
C ASP A 16 -5.67 -6.24 2.46
N TRP A 17 -5.38 -4.96 2.67
CA TRP A 17 -4.10 -4.39 2.29
C TRP A 17 -2.94 -5.04 3.05
N ARG A 18 -3.12 -5.38 4.32
CA ARG A 18 -2.01 -5.84 5.18
C ARG A 18 -1.48 -7.17 4.68
N SER A 19 -2.37 -8.15 4.47
CA SER A 19 -1.97 -9.46 3.93
C SER A 19 -1.42 -9.35 2.51
N GLY A 20 -2.00 -8.48 1.67
CA GLY A 20 -1.54 -8.28 0.29
C GLY A 20 -0.12 -7.70 0.20
N ILE A 21 0.19 -6.68 1.02
CA ILE A 21 1.52 -6.04 1.05
C ILE A 21 2.54 -6.98 1.69
N ALA A 22 2.22 -7.61 2.82
CA ALA A 22 3.11 -8.56 3.47
C ALA A 22 3.47 -9.74 2.54
N ARG A 23 2.51 -10.25 1.75
CA ARG A 23 2.75 -11.27 0.73
C ARG A 23 3.80 -10.84 -0.29
N ASP A 24 3.64 -9.66 -0.89
CA ASP A 24 4.54 -9.21 -1.95
C ASP A 24 5.94 -8.83 -1.40
N LEU A 25 6.02 -8.29 -0.18
CA LEU A 25 7.28 -8.10 0.55
C LEU A 25 7.98 -9.43 0.82
N ALA A 26 7.25 -10.45 1.30
CA ALA A 26 7.81 -11.77 1.55
C ALA A 26 8.36 -12.43 0.27
N ILE A 27 7.72 -12.20 -0.88
CA ILE A 27 8.23 -12.65 -2.19
C ILE A 27 9.54 -11.92 -2.53
N HIS A 28 9.57 -10.60 -2.38
CA HIS A 28 10.76 -9.79 -2.66
C HIS A 28 11.95 -10.17 -1.76
N PHE A 29 11.68 -10.43 -0.47
CA PHE A 29 12.70 -10.79 0.52
C PHE A 29 13.33 -12.18 0.31
N GLN A 30 12.78 -13.02 -0.57
CA GLN A 30 13.44 -14.26 -0.97
C GLN A 30 14.73 -14.00 -1.75
N THR A 31 14.81 -12.90 -2.50
CA THR A 31 16.00 -12.50 -3.25
C THR A 31 16.76 -11.35 -2.59
N HIS A 32 16.04 -10.46 -1.89
CA HIS A 32 16.58 -9.25 -1.29
C HIS A 32 16.19 -9.16 0.19
N PRO A 33 16.84 -9.95 1.07
CA PRO A 33 16.38 -10.13 2.44
C PRO A 33 16.42 -8.83 3.25
N SER A 34 15.46 -8.68 4.15
CA SER A 34 15.44 -7.65 5.19
C SER A 34 15.78 -8.25 6.55
N ASN A 35 16.33 -7.43 7.44
CA ASN A 35 16.51 -7.77 8.85
C ASN A 35 15.19 -7.77 9.65
N THR A 36 14.09 -7.32 9.05
CA THR A 36 12.75 -7.23 9.64
C THR A 36 11.76 -8.07 8.84
N ASP A 37 10.78 -8.68 9.51
CA ASP A 37 9.80 -9.52 8.83
C ASP A 37 8.87 -8.69 7.92
N SER A 38 8.30 -9.33 6.90
CA SER A 38 7.46 -8.67 5.89
C SER A 38 6.20 -8.03 6.46
N GLU A 39 5.64 -8.54 7.56
CA GLU A 39 4.45 -7.95 8.17
C GLU A 39 4.79 -6.64 8.88
N SER A 40 5.88 -6.64 9.65
CA SER A 40 6.39 -5.43 10.30
C SER A 40 6.76 -4.35 9.29
N VAL A 41 7.39 -4.70 8.16
CA VAL A 41 7.67 -3.75 7.08
C VAL A 41 6.38 -3.26 6.41
N ALA A 42 5.36 -4.11 6.24
CA ALA A 42 4.06 -3.70 5.70
C ALA A 42 3.35 -2.68 6.63
N ASP A 43 3.36 -2.94 7.94
CA ASP A 43 2.78 -2.05 8.94
C ASP A 43 3.52 -0.70 8.99
N ALA A 44 4.85 -0.71 8.92
CA ALA A 44 5.66 0.51 8.81
C ALA A 44 5.36 1.29 7.52
N TRP A 45 5.19 0.60 6.39
CA TRP A 45 4.81 1.25 5.13
C TRP A 45 3.44 1.91 5.20
N ARG A 46 2.48 1.25 5.85
CA ARG A 46 1.17 1.86 6.10
C ARG A 46 1.27 3.06 7.05
N ALA A 47 2.15 3.02 8.05
CA ALA A 47 2.34 4.13 9.00
C ALA A 47 2.82 5.41 8.31
N GLU A 48 3.57 5.29 7.21
CA GLU A 48 4.03 6.45 6.41
C GLU A 48 2.93 7.10 5.57
N TYR A 49 1.74 6.50 5.45
CA TYR A 49 0.64 7.03 4.62
C TYR A 49 0.19 8.44 5.05
N GLN A 50 -0.09 8.67 6.33
CA GLN A 50 -0.51 10.00 6.81
C GLN A 50 0.65 11.01 6.77
N PRO A 51 1.87 10.69 7.26
CA PRO A 51 3.01 11.58 7.15
C PRO A 51 3.36 12.00 5.72
N SER A 52 3.30 11.10 4.73
CA SER A 52 3.67 11.40 3.35
C SER A 52 2.62 12.27 2.63
N MET A 53 1.35 12.14 3.01
CA MET A 53 0.27 12.97 2.48
C MET A 53 0.20 14.36 3.10
N GLU A 54 0.64 14.52 4.35
CA GLU A 54 0.48 15.76 5.11
C GLU A 54 1.12 17.00 4.42
N PRO A 55 2.33 16.93 3.83
CA PRO A 55 2.89 18.05 3.05
C PRO A 55 1.99 18.50 1.88
N VAL A 56 1.30 17.57 1.23
CA VAL A 56 0.34 17.90 0.15
C VAL A 56 -0.91 18.55 0.75
N ARG A 57 -1.45 17.97 1.83
CA ARG A 57 -2.65 18.49 2.52
C ARG A 57 -2.46 19.90 3.08
N SER A 58 -1.27 20.19 3.59
CA SER A 58 -0.94 21.49 4.16
C SER A 58 -0.46 22.51 3.11
N GLY A 59 -0.40 22.15 1.83
CA GLY A 59 0.11 23.01 0.75
C GLY A 59 1.63 23.25 0.75
N ARG A 60 2.41 22.49 1.53
CA ARG A 60 3.88 22.57 1.54
C ARG A 60 4.52 21.87 0.33
N ARG A 61 3.77 20.98 -0.33
CA ARG A 61 4.13 20.28 -1.56
C ARG A 61 2.95 20.36 -2.53
N GLY A 62 3.22 20.49 -3.83
CA GLY A 62 2.21 20.33 -4.87
C GLY A 62 1.59 18.93 -4.88
N TYR A 63 0.43 18.77 -5.51
CA TYR A 63 -0.22 17.47 -5.64
C TYR A 63 0.69 16.45 -6.36
N VAL A 64 0.74 15.25 -5.82
CA VAL A 64 1.25 14.04 -6.47
C VAL A 64 0.26 12.90 -6.22
N ASP A 65 0.26 11.89 -7.07
CA ASP A 65 -0.55 10.71 -6.84
C ASP A 65 0.00 9.86 -5.68
N LEU A 66 -0.83 8.92 -5.22
CA LEU A 66 -0.47 8.08 -4.09
C LEU A 66 0.62 7.05 -4.45
N ASP A 67 0.73 6.67 -5.72
CA ASP A 67 1.81 5.77 -6.17
C ASP A 67 3.18 6.41 -6.00
N THR A 68 3.29 7.71 -6.27
CA THR A 68 4.51 8.50 -6.01
C THR A 68 4.86 8.47 -4.53
N LEU A 69 3.88 8.70 -3.64
CA LEU A 69 4.11 8.66 -2.20
C LEU A 69 4.46 7.25 -1.70
N HIS A 70 3.83 6.21 -2.23
CA HIS A 70 4.17 4.83 -1.87
C HIS A 70 5.60 4.47 -2.30
N ALA A 71 6.06 4.90 -3.48
CA ALA A 71 7.43 4.68 -3.94
C ALA A 71 8.45 5.39 -3.04
N GLU A 72 8.19 6.64 -2.67
CA GLU A 72 9.06 7.41 -1.76
C GLU A 72 9.14 6.76 -0.37
N ASN A 73 7.99 6.33 0.16
CA ASN A 73 7.93 5.62 1.43
C ASN A 73 8.70 4.29 1.36
N LEU A 74 8.60 3.54 0.26
CA LEU A 74 9.34 2.29 0.07
C LEU A 74 10.87 2.52 0.09
N VAL A 75 11.35 3.56 -0.59
CA VAL A 75 12.77 3.96 -0.58
C VAL A 75 13.25 4.40 0.81
N LYS A 76 12.36 5.02 1.61
CA LYS A 76 12.68 5.35 3.00
C LYS A 76 12.84 4.07 3.84
N LEU A 77 11.90 3.14 3.73
CA LEU A 77 11.87 1.92 4.53
C LEU A 77 12.96 0.93 4.14
N SER A 78 13.38 0.89 2.87
CA SER A 78 14.51 0.06 2.44
C SER A 78 15.80 0.44 3.15
N LYS A 79 15.99 1.73 3.43
CA LYS A 79 17.12 2.23 4.23
C LYS A 79 16.95 1.93 5.71
N GLU A 80 15.74 2.07 6.24
CA GLU A 80 15.44 1.86 7.67
C GLU A 80 15.57 0.39 8.08
N PHE A 81 15.10 -0.53 7.24
CA PHE A 81 15.14 -1.98 7.49
C PHE A 81 16.23 -2.72 6.71
N GLU A 82 17.17 -1.96 6.14
CA GLU A 82 18.39 -2.43 5.48
C GLU A 82 18.15 -3.56 4.45
N PHE A 83 17.21 -3.35 3.52
CA PHE A 83 16.97 -4.28 2.41
C PHE A 83 17.19 -3.60 1.05
N ASP A 84 17.63 -4.40 0.07
CA ASP A 84 17.78 -3.93 -1.31
C ASP A 84 16.42 -3.94 -2.03
N LEU A 85 16.15 -2.89 -2.81
CA LEU A 85 14.96 -2.82 -3.67
C LEU A 85 15.14 -3.59 -4.98
N GLY A 86 16.36 -4.02 -5.28
CA GLY A 86 16.71 -4.68 -6.52
C GLY A 86 16.78 -3.71 -7.69
N ASP A 87 16.54 -4.21 -8.89
CA ASP A 87 16.49 -3.37 -10.08
C ASP A 87 15.20 -2.51 -10.14
N GLU A 88 15.12 -1.66 -11.16
CA GLU A 88 13.97 -0.78 -11.38
C GLU A 88 12.66 -1.57 -11.56
N ASN A 89 12.70 -2.74 -12.19
CA ASN A 89 11.51 -3.57 -12.40
C ASN A 89 11.02 -4.16 -11.08
N GLN A 90 11.93 -4.64 -10.23
CA GLN A 90 11.61 -5.15 -8.89
C GLN A 90 11.05 -4.05 -8.00
N THR A 91 11.69 -2.87 -7.99
CA THR A 91 11.24 -1.70 -7.24
C THR A 91 9.83 -1.27 -7.67
N ASN A 92 9.58 -1.17 -8.98
CA ASN A 92 8.28 -0.81 -9.53
C ASN A 92 7.22 -1.87 -9.23
N TRP A 93 7.57 -3.15 -9.36
CA TRP A 93 6.67 -4.25 -9.03
C TRP A 93 6.23 -4.19 -7.57
N LEU A 94 7.17 -3.98 -6.65
CA LEU A 94 6.90 -3.90 -5.21
C LEU A 94 6.09 -2.65 -4.86
N THR A 95 6.41 -1.49 -5.45
CA THR A 95 5.60 -0.27 -5.32
C THR A 95 4.14 -0.51 -5.75
N LYS A 96 3.93 -1.27 -6.83
CA LYS A 96 2.59 -1.63 -7.33
C LYS A 96 1.90 -2.74 -6.54
N ALA A 97 2.45 -3.22 -5.42
CA ALA A 97 1.78 -4.20 -4.55
C ALA A 97 0.42 -3.69 -4.05
N TRP A 98 0.28 -2.37 -3.82
CA TRP A 98 -0.98 -1.71 -3.47
C TRP A 98 -2.09 -1.87 -4.52
N HIS A 99 -1.76 -2.30 -5.74
CA HIS A 99 -2.72 -2.54 -6.84
C HIS A 99 -3.14 -4.01 -6.94
N ARG A 100 -2.53 -4.91 -6.17
CA ARG A 100 -2.75 -6.37 -6.21
C ARG A 100 -3.25 -6.92 -4.88
N LEU A 101 -4.09 -6.16 -4.20
CA LEU A 101 -4.59 -6.49 -2.87
C LEU A 101 -5.78 -7.47 -2.96
N PRO A 102 -5.81 -8.52 -2.12
CA PRO A 102 -6.98 -9.38 -2.03
C PRO A 102 -8.18 -8.60 -1.45
N CYS A 103 -9.37 -8.86 -1.96
CA CYS A 103 -10.62 -8.36 -1.37
C CYS A 103 -11.03 -9.20 -0.16
N TRP A 104 -11.77 -8.60 0.78
CA TRP A 104 -12.45 -9.39 1.81
C TRP A 104 -13.48 -10.36 1.18
N PRO A 105 -13.75 -11.54 1.80
CA PRO A 105 -14.64 -12.55 1.22
C PRO A 105 -16.04 -12.04 0.86
N ASP A 106 -16.55 -11.07 1.60
CA ASP A 106 -17.87 -10.47 1.42
C ASP A 106 -17.88 -9.29 0.44
N SER A 107 -16.75 -8.61 0.22
CA SER A 107 -16.70 -7.32 -0.46
C SER A 107 -17.27 -7.35 -1.88
N VAL A 108 -16.89 -8.35 -2.69
CA VAL A 108 -17.38 -8.47 -4.08
C VAL A 108 -18.89 -8.70 -4.09
N SER A 109 -19.36 -9.74 -3.40
CA SER A 109 -20.78 -10.09 -3.36
C SER A 109 -21.66 -9.00 -2.71
N GLY A 110 -21.12 -8.28 -1.73
CA GLY A 110 -21.79 -7.17 -1.06
C GLY A 110 -21.96 -5.97 -1.98
N ILE A 111 -20.90 -5.55 -2.67
CA ILE A 111 -20.94 -4.44 -3.62
C ILE A 111 -21.84 -4.77 -4.81
N GLU A 112 -21.82 -6.00 -5.32
CA GLU A 112 -22.70 -6.44 -6.42
C GLU A 112 -24.19 -6.29 -6.08
N ARG A 113 -24.58 -6.53 -4.82
CA ARG A 113 -25.97 -6.36 -4.36
C ARG A 113 -26.36 -4.89 -4.14
N LEU A 114 -25.38 -4.01 -3.98
CA LEU A 114 -25.57 -2.58 -3.75
C LEU A 114 -25.50 -1.75 -5.05
N LYS A 115 -25.05 -2.36 -6.15
CA LYS A 115 -24.99 -1.79 -7.50
C LYS A 115 -26.36 -1.74 -8.16
#